data_AF-A0A9D8R8P0-F1
#
_entry.id   AF-A0A9D8R8P0-F1
#
_cell.length_a   1.000
_cell.length_b   1.000
_cell.length_c   1.000
_cell.angle_alpha   90.00
_cell.angle_beta   90.00
_cell.angle_gamma   90.00
#
_symmetry.space_group_name_H-M   'P 1'
#
loop_
_entity.id
_entity.type
_entity.pdbx_description
1 polymer ?
#
loop_
_entity_poly.entity_id
_entity_poly.type
_entity_poly.pdbx_seq_one_letter_code
_entity_poly.pdbx_strand_id
1 'polypeptide(L)'
;MPRLFIIAGCNGAGKTTASYTLLPELLNCEDYVNSDEIAKGLSPFRPSLAAIKASKIMMERIHELIAERKSFGVESTLSTRTLAKTVVEAQNKGYKVNLVFFWLRMPELAIERVKLRVQSGGHDVPEETIRRRYGLGIDNLFKLYMPICDYWMILDNSNTPSKLVAEGGTNIVTKIHDKTVYNLILDYERTRDQRLEG
;
A
#
# COMPACT_ATOMS: atom_id res chain seq x y z
N MET A 1 -19.77 12.27 3.43
CA MET A 1 -19.32 10.88 3.71
C MET A 1 -17.80 10.87 3.69
N PRO A 2 -17.13 10.52 4.81
CA PRO A 2 -15.67 10.52 4.87
C PRO A 2 -15.08 9.37 4.04
N ARG A 3 -13.82 9.55 3.61
CA ARG A 3 -13.13 8.59 2.75
C ARG A 3 -11.78 8.20 3.33
N LEU A 4 -11.49 6.90 3.28
CA LEU A 4 -10.17 6.34 3.60
C LEU A 4 -9.51 5.93 2.29
N PHE A 5 -8.32 6.46 2.02
CA PHE A 5 -7.52 6.11 0.86
C PHE A 5 -6.31 5.29 1.28
N ILE A 6 -6.20 4.07 0.75
CA ILE A 6 -5.08 3.19 1.00
C ILE A 6 -4.17 3.22 -0.22
N ILE A 7 -2.98 3.79 -0.07
CA ILE A 7 -1.94 3.76 -1.09
C ILE A 7 -0.98 2.63 -0.77
N ALA A 8 -1.01 1.59 -1.61
CA ALA A 8 -0.48 0.27 -1.31
C ALA A 8 0.58 -0.19 -2.33
N GLY A 9 1.41 -1.15 -1.93
CA GLY A 9 2.51 -1.69 -2.75
C GLY A 9 3.84 -1.80 -2.00
N CYS A 10 4.78 -2.59 -2.52
CA CYS A 10 6.08 -2.78 -1.87
C CYS A 10 6.92 -1.48 -1.77
N ASN A 11 7.97 -1.48 -0.95
CA ASN A 11 8.94 -0.38 -0.93
C ASN A 11 9.57 -0.23 -2.34
N GLY A 12 9.71 0.99 -2.86
CA GLY A 12 10.19 1.23 -4.23
C GLY A 12 9.10 1.19 -5.33
N ALA A 13 7.86 0.81 -5.00
CA ALA A 13 6.75 0.76 -5.97
C ALA A 13 6.23 2.13 -6.44
N GLY A 14 6.72 3.25 -5.91
CA GLY A 14 6.30 4.60 -6.31
C GLY A 14 5.09 5.17 -5.55
N LYS A 15 4.66 4.51 -4.47
CA LYS A 15 3.54 4.94 -3.59
C LYS A 15 3.65 6.41 -3.17
N THR A 16 4.77 6.81 -2.58
CA THR A 16 4.95 8.16 -2.03
C THR A 16 4.88 9.23 -3.11
N THR A 17 5.49 9.01 -4.27
CA THR A 17 5.39 9.91 -5.42
C THR A 17 3.94 10.06 -5.87
N ALA A 18 3.24 8.94 -6.03
CA ALA A 18 1.83 8.94 -6.38
C ALA A 18 0.96 9.63 -5.32
N SER A 19 1.26 9.45 -4.03
CA SER A 19 0.54 10.11 -2.94
C SER A 19 0.60 11.63 -3.04
N TYR A 20 1.79 12.19 -3.31
CA TYR A 20 1.95 13.65 -3.41
C TYR A 20 1.37 14.24 -4.69
N THR A 21 1.32 13.49 -5.79
CA THR A 21 0.76 13.99 -7.07
C THR A 21 -0.73 13.74 -7.20
N LEU A 22 -1.24 12.60 -6.72
CA LEU A 22 -2.63 12.18 -6.92
C LEU A 22 -3.54 12.63 -5.77
N LEU A 23 -3.11 12.56 -4.50
CA LEU A 23 -4.02 12.78 -3.38
C LEU A 23 -4.50 14.23 -3.22
N PRO A 24 -3.66 15.28 -3.37
CA PRO A 24 -4.10 16.66 -3.16
C PRO A 24 -5.17 17.10 -4.18
N GLU A 25 -4.98 16.76 -5.45
CA GLU A 25 -5.90 17.16 -6.53
C GLU A 25 -7.16 16.29 -6.61
N LEU A 26 -7.09 15.00 -6.26
CA LEU A 26 -8.24 14.09 -6.38
C LEU A 26 -9.14 14.05 -5.13
N LEU A 27 -8.62 14.37 -3.94
CA LEU A 27 -9.24 13.88 -2.70
C LEU A 27 -9.54 14.94 -1.64
N ASN A 28 -9.09 16.19 -1.81
CA ASN A 28 -9.25 17.25 -0.81
C ASN A 28 -8.89 16.74 0.62
N CYS A 29 -7.83 15.93 0.67
CA CYS A 29 -7.48 15.08 1.79
C CYS A 29 -6.17 15.59 2.38
N GLU A 30 -6.27 16.39 3.43
CA GLU A 30 -5.11 17.05 4.06
C GLU A 30 -4.30 16.11 4.95
N ASP A 31 -4.95 15.08 5.51
CA ASP A 31 -4.30 14.11 6.40
C ASP A 31 -3.74 12.91 5.61
N TYR A 32 -2.43 12.72 5.67
CA TYR A 32 -1.72 11.56 5.13
C TYR A 32 -0.87 10.89 6.20
N VAL A 33 -1.13 9.61 6.49
CA VAL A 33 -0.44 8.86 7.55
C VAL A 33 0.51 7.84 6.92
N ASN A 34 1.81 7.95 7.24
CA ASN A 34 2.85 7.06 6.75
C ASN A 34 3.81 6.65 7.89
N SER A 35 3.91 5.35 8.18
CA SER A 35 4.81 4.84 9.22
C SER A 35 6.28 5.14 8.95
N ASP A 36 6.74 5.17 7.68
CA ASP A 36 8.15 5.43 7.36
C ASP A 36 8.50 6.90 7.68
N GLU A 37 7.59 7.85 7.41
CA GLU A 37 7.78 9.26 7.76
C GLU A 37 7.72 9.50 9.28
N ILE A 38 6.81 8.82 9.99
CA ILE A 38 6.77 8.86 11.46
C ILE A 38 8.08 8.31 12.05
N ALA A 39 8.58 7.19 11.52
CA ALA A 39 9.83 6.59 11.98
C ALA A 39 11.02 7.52 11.78
N LYS A 40 11.09 8.22 10.63
CA LYS A 40 12.10 9.26 10.38
C LYS A 40 11.99 10.43 11.35
N GLY A 41 10.77 10.90 11.64
CA GLY A 41 10.55 11.96 12.61
C GLY A 41 11.00 11.58 14.03
N LEU A 42 10.80 10.33 14.43
CA LEU A 42 11.24 9.82 15.74
C LEU A 42 12.75 9.55 15.83
N SER A 43 13.36 9.05 14.76
CA SER A 43 14.77 8.73 14.71
C SER A 43 15.35 9.05 13.33
N PRO A 44 15.76 10.30 13.08
CA PRO A 44 16.15 10.75 11.75
C PRO A 44 17.36 9.99 11.21
N PHE A 45 18.30 9.62 12.07
CA PHE A 45 19.51 8.90 11.67
C PHE A 45 19.35 7.37 11.66
N ARG A 46 18.35 6.83 12.39
CA ARG A 46 18.12 5.37 12.48
C ARG A 46 16.62 5.01 12.50
N PRO A 47 15.84 5.32 11.44
CA PRO A 47 14.38 5.14 11.45
C PRO A 47 13.93 3.70 11.72
N SER A 48 14.72 2.71 11.31
CA SER A 48 14.42 1.29 11.51
C SER A 48 14.28 0.90 12.99
N LEU A 49 15.00 1.56 13.90
CA LEU A 49 14.89 1.34 15.34
C LEU A 49 13.54 1.85 15.90
N ALA A 50 12.93 2.82 15.23
CA ALA A 50 11.66 3.41 15.62
C ALA A 50 10.45 2.72 14.97
N ALA A 51 10.63 1.73 14.09
CA ALA A 51 9.57 1.16 13.25
C ALA A 51 8.35 0.66 14.06
N ILE A 52 8.57 -0.04 15.17
CA ILE A 52 7.48 -0.55 16.03
C ILE A 52 6.72 0.61 16.67
N LYS A 53 7.43 1.60 17.22
CA LYS A 53 6.80 2.79 17.84
C LYS A 53 6.04 3.61 16.79
N ALA A 54 6.62 3.79 15.61
CA ALA A 54 6.00 4.49 14.50
C ALA A 54 4.72 3.80 14.02
N SER A 55 4.71 2.45 13.95
CA SER A 55 3.51 1.68 13.61
C SER A 55 2.39 1.86 14.65
N LYS A 56 2.71 1.96 15.94
CA LYS A 56 1.72 2.24 17.00
C LYS A 56 1.12 3.64 16.85
N ILE A 57 1.96 4.66 16.70
CA ILE A 57 1.53 6.06 16.49
C ILE A 57 0.68 6.19 15.22
N MET A 58 1.07 5.51 14.14
CA MET A 58 0.28 5.45 12.91
C MET A 58 -1.13 4.92 13.18
N MET A 59 -1.27 3.82 13.92
CA MET A 59 -2.58 3.24 14.24
C MET A 59 -3.41 4.14 15.18
N GLU A 60 -2.78 4.78 16.16
CA GLU A 60 -3.42 5.77 17.03
C GLU A 60 -3.98 6.92 16.19
N ARG A 61 -3.17 7.50 15.29
CA ARG A 61 -3.59 8.59 14.41
C ARG A 61 -4.73 8.18 13.48
N ILE A 62 -4.71 6.96 12.95
CA ILE A 62 -5.80 6.43 12.12
C ILE A 62 -7.11 6.37 12.93
N HIS A 63 -7.06 5.88 14.17
CA HIS A 63 -8.26 5.82 15.01
C HIS A 63 -8.79 7.20 15.40
N GLU A 64 -7.91 8.17 15.68
CA GLU A 64 -8.28 9.57 15.90
C GLU A 64 -9.03 10.15 14.68
N LEU A 65 -8.46 10.02 13.49
CA LEU A 65 -9.07 10.52 12.25
C LEU A 65 -10.43 9.87 11.97
N ILE A 66 -10.54 8.56 12.23
CA ILE A 66 -11.80 7.84 12.15
C ILE A 66 -12.83 8.41 13.14
N ALA A 67 -12.44 8.67 14.39
CA ALA A 67 -13.32 9.24 15.42
C ALA A 67 -13.75 10.69 15.08
N GLU A 68 -12.86 11.49 14.51
CA GLU A 68 -13.12 12.85 14.04
C GLU A 68 -13.93 12.89 12.72
N ARG A 69 -14.18 11.73 12.09
CA ARG A 69 -14.85 11.61 10.78
C ARG A 69 -14.15 12.39 9.65
N LYS A 70 -12.81 12.50 9.70
CA LYS A 70 -12.00 13.16 8.66
C LYS A 70 -11.66 12.20 7.52
N SER A 71 -11.63 12.69 6.28
CA SER A 71 -11.06 11.90 5.18
C SER A 71 -9.55 11.90 5.29
N PHE A 72 -8.90 10.75 5.08
CA PHE A 72 -7.45 10.61 5.21
C PHE A 72 -6.87 9.56 4.26
N GLY A 73 -5.60 9.74 3.93
CA GLY A 73 -4.78 8.79 3.20
C GLY A 73 -3.86 8.00 4.14
N VAL A 74 -3.60 6.74 3.79
CA VAL A 74 -2.67 5.89 4.52
C VAL A 74 -1.72 5.18 3.54
N GLU A 75 -0.42 5.28 3.77
CA GLU A 75 0.57 4.49 3.04
C GLU A 75 0.74 3.13 3.71
N SER A 76 0.71 2.06 2.93
CA SER A 76 0.98 0.72 3.44
C SER A 76 1.70 -0.14 2.41
N THR A 77 2.43 -1.14 2.89
CA THR A 77 2.95 -2.22 2.04
C THR A 77 1.98 -3.39 1.93
N LEU A 78 0.86 -3.34 2.67
CA LEU A 78 -0.08 -4.43 2.89
C LEU A 78 0.58 -5.71 3.41
N SER A 79 1.79 -5.64 4.00
CA SER A 79 2.50 -6.82 4.47
C SER A 79 2.02 -7.32 5.84
N THR A 80 1.09 -6.62 6.48
CA THR A 80 0.49 -6.99 7.77
C THR A 80 -1.02 -6.97 7.67
N ARG A 81 -1.69 -7.71 8.56
CA ARG A 81 -3.16 -7.85 8.56
C ARG A 81 -3.88 -6.78 9.39
N THR A 82 -3.14 -5.97 10.15
CA THR A 82 -3.72 -5.02 11.12
C THR A 82 -4.64 -4.01 10.45
N LEU A 83 -4.21 -3.41 9.34
CA LEU A 83 -4.98 -2.37 8.66
C LEU A 83 -6.29 -2.91 8.04
N ALA A 84 -6.35 -4.20 7.68
CA ALA A 84 -7.58 -4.79 7.13
C ALA A 84 -8.74 -4.79 8.14
N LYS A 85 -8.46 -4.96 9.44
CA LYS A 85 -9.48 -4.83 10.49
C LYS A 85 -10.01 -3.39 10.58
N THR A 86 -9.09 -2.43 10.52
CA THR A 86 -9.43 -1.00 10.56
C THR A 86 -10.25 -0.55 9.34
N VAL A 87 -10.08 -1.18 8.19
CA VAL A 87 -10.94 -0.96 7.00
C VAL A 87 -12.40 -1.26 7.33
N VAL A 88 -12.67 -2.44 7.89
CA VAL A 88 -14.03 -2.86 8.26
C VAL A 88 -14.60 -1.93 9.35
N GLU A 89 -13.80 -1.56 10.35
CA GLU A 89 -14.21 -0.63 11.39
C GLU A 89 -14.55 0.77 10.84
N ALA A 90 -13.77 1.28 9.89
CA ALA A 90 -14.03 2.55 9.23
C ALA A 90 -15.35 2.48 8.43
N GLN A 91 -15.58 1.40 7.68
CA GLN A 91 -16.83 1.17 6.94
C GLN A 91 -18.05 1.14 7.85
N ASN A 92 -17.96 0.46 9.00
CA ASN A 92 -19.01 0.46 10.02
C ASN A 92 -19.31 1.86 10.58
N LYS A 93 -18.35 2.80 10.48
CA LYS A 93 -18.53 4.22 10.84
C LYS A 93 -18.93 5.11 9.65
N GLY A 94 -19.29 4.49 8.52
CA GLY A 94 -19.77 5.16 7.32
C GLY A 94 -18.68 5.74 6.42
N TYR A 95 -17.45 5.21 6.49
CA TYR A 95 -16.41 5.54 5.51
C TYR A 95 -16.60 4.78 4.21
N LYS A 96 -16.25 5.43 3.10
CA LYS A 96 -15.95 4.74 1.84
C LYS A 96 -14.44 4.51 1.74
N VAL A 97 -14.03 3.26 1.52
CA VAL A 97 -12.63 2.84 1.49
C VAL A 97 -12.20 2.57 0.06
N ASN A 98 -11.18 3.31 -0.39
CA ASN A 98 -10.63 3.18 -1.74
C ASN A 98 -9.16 2.77 -1.65
N LEU A 99 -8.74 1.82 -2.47
CA LEU A 99 -7.37 1.30 -2.47
C LEU A 99 -6.72 1.45 -3.84
N VAL A 100 -5.48 1.93 -3.86
CA VAL A 100 -4.63 1.99 -5.05
C VAL A 100 -3.38 1.15 -4.79
N PHE A 101 -3.25 0.03 -5.51
CA PHE A 101 -2.11 -0.87 -5.37
C PHE A 101 -1.10 -0.66 -6.50
N PHE A 102 0.11 -0.24 -6.15
CA PHE A 102 1.23 -0.12 -7.07
C PHE A 102 2.03 -1.42 -7.10
N TRP A 103 1.98 -2.09 -8.25
CA TRP A 103 2.73 -3.31 -8.52
C TRP A 103 3.94 -3.04 -9.41
N LEU A 104 4.96 -3.89 -9.30
CA LEU A 104 6.15 -3.91 -10.15
C LEU A 104 6.35 -5.31 -10.70
N ARG A 105 6.86 -5.44 -11.92
CA ARG A 105 7.02 -6.72 -12.63
C ARG A 105 7.86 -7.75 -11.91
N MET A 106 8.77 -7.30 -11.05
CA MET A 106 9.66 -8.14 -10.28
C MET A 106 10.18 -7.40 -9.04
N PRO A 107 10.49 -8.10 -7.95
CA PRO A 107 11.02 -7.49 -6.73
C PRO A 107 12.40 -6.84 -6.92
N GLU A 108 13.21 -7.27 -7.90
CA GLU A 108 14.51 -6.69 -8.21
C GLU A 108 14.40 -5.22 -8.59
N LEU A 109 13.34 -4.84 -9.32
CA LEU A 109 13.08 -3.45 -9.68
C LEU A 109 12.80 -2.60 -8.43
N ALA A 110 12.13 -3.18 -7.44
CA ALA A 110 11.88 -2.54 -6.16
C ALA A 110 13.19 -2.29 -5.39
N ILE A 111 14.08 -3.29 -5.37
CA ILE A 111 15.41 -3.21 -4.75
C ILE A 111 16.26 -2.14 -5.42
N GLU A 112 16.33 -2.14 -6.75
CA GLU A 112 17.08 -1.14 -7.53
C GLU A 112 16.59 0.28 -7.23
N ARG A 113 15.27 0.50 -7.23
CA ARG A 113 14.68 1.80 -6.92
C ARG A 113 14.95 2.24 -5.48
N VAL A 114 14.96 1.32 -4.51
CA VAL A 114 15.35 1.64 -3.13
C VAL A 114 16.83 2.03 -3.06
N LYS A 115 17.73 1.31 -3.76
CA LYS A 115 19.16 1.65 -3.81
C LYS A 115 19.39 3.06 -4.38
N LEU A 116 18.75 3.39 -5.49
CA LEU A 116 18.82 4.75 -6.07
C LEU A 116 18.31 5.81 -5.09
N ARG A 117 17.20 5.56 -4.41
CA ARG A 117 16.66 6.46 -3.38
C ARG A 117 17.64 6.68 -2.22
N VAL A 118 18.33 5.62 -1.78
CA VAL A 118 19.35 5.71 -0.72
C VAL A 118 20.54 6.55 -1.18
N GLN A 119 20.98 6.39 -2.43
CA GLN A 119 22.03 7.24 -3.02
C GLN A 119 21.64 8.72 -3.05
N SER A 120 20.34 9.02 -3.18
CA SER A 120 19.79 10.38 -3.08
C SER A 120 19.46 10.82 -1.64
N GLY A 121 19.94 10.10 -0.61
CA GLY A 121 19.77 10.47 0.80
C GLY A 121 18.48 9.97 1.47
N GLY A 122 17.73 9.06 0.82
CA GLY A 122 16.54 8.45 1.40
C GLY A 122 16.82 7.25 2.32
N HIS A 123 15.76 6.67 2.88
CA HIS A 123 15.87 5.55 3.83
C HIS A 123 16.15 4.21 3.14
N ASP A 124 17.10 3.46 3.69
CA ASP A 124 17.44 2.10 3.27
C ASP A 124 16.48 1.05 3.85
N VAL A 125 16.19 0.01 3.07
CA VAL A 125 15.35 -1.12 3.46
C VAL A 125 16.04 -2.40 3.01
N PRO A 126 16.30 -3.38 3.90
CA PRO A 126 16.98 -4.61 3.54
C PRO A 126 16.28 -5.36 2.39
N GLU A 127 17.04 -5.90 1.44
CA GLU A 127 16.50 -6.56 0.24
C GLU A 127 15.53 -7.72 0.59
N GLU A 128 15.87 -8.52 1.59
CA GLU A 128 15.00 -9.60 2.09
C GLU A 128 13.65 -9.05 2.57
N THR A 129 13.67 -7.91 3.27
CA THR A 129 12.43 -7.24 3.71
C THR A 129 11.62 -6.75 2.53
N ILE A 130 12.26 -6.22 1.48
CA ILE A 130 11.57 -5.81 0.24
C ILE A 130 10.89 -7.01 -0.43
N ARG A 131 11.62 -8.12 -0.63
CA ARG A 131 11.11 -9.35 -1.25
C ARG A 131 9.94 -9.93 -0.46
N ARG A 132 10.09 -10.01 0.87
CA ARG A 132 9.03 -10.48 1.78
C ARG A 132 7.78 -9.60 1.68
N ARG A 133 7.93 -8.27 1.73
CA ARG A 133 6.82 -7.31 1.62
C ARG A 133 6.16 -7.34 0.24
N TYR A 134 6.93 -7.55 -0.82
CA TYR A 134 6.41 -7.70 -2.18
C TYR A 134 5.41 -8.87 -2.25
N GLY A 135 5.81 -10.05 -1.78
CA GLY A 135 4.92 -11.22 -1.83
C GLY A 135 3.78 -11.19 -0.82
N LEU A 136 4.02 -10.73 0.41
CA LEU A 136 2.94 -10.54 1.40
C LEU A 136 1.91 -9.51 0.95
N GLY A 137 2.35 -8.42 0.32
CA GLY A 137 1.47 -7.36 -0.14
C GLY A 137 0.52 -7.83 -1.24
N ILE A 138 1.02 -8.61 -2.20
CA ILE A 138 0.22 -9.21 -3.28
C ILE A 138 -0.80 -10.20 -2.70
N ASP A 139 -0.35 -11.12 -1.86
CA ASP A 139 -1.20 -12.13 -1.22
C ASP A 139 -2.34 -11.50 -0.40
N ASN A 140 -2.00 -10.54 0.47
CA ASN A 140 -3.00 -9.83 1.26
C ASN A 140 -3.92 -8.96 0.38
N LEU A 141 -3.44 -8.40 -0.74
CA LEU A 141 -4.29 -7.67 -1.67
C LEU A 141 -5.46 -8.54 -2.14
N PHE A 142 -5.19 -9.73 -2.67
CA PHE A 142 -6.24 -10.63 -3.17
C PHE A 142 -7.08 -11.22 -2.04
N LYS A 143 -6.44 -11.72 -0.97
CA LYS A 143 -7.14 -12.48 0.09
C LYS A 143 -7.90 -11.59 1.07
N LEU A 144 -7.38 -10.39 1.38
CA LEU A 144 -7.90 -9.56 2.47
C LEU A 144 -8.53 -8.25 1.99
N TYR A 145 -7.93 -7.55 1.03
CA TYR A 145 -8.33 -6.19 0.71
C TYR A 145 -9.32 -6.08 -0.44
N MET A 146 -9.10 -6.78 -1.55
CA MET A 146 -10.03 -6.79 -2.70
C MET A 146 -11.48 -7.19 -2.31
N PRO A 147 -11.71 -8.13 -1.38
CA PRO A 147 -13.06 -8.51 -0.95
C PRO A 147 -13.77 -7.46 -0.08
N ILE A 148 -13.03 -6.55 0.58
CA ILE A 148 -13.61 -5.62 1.57
C ILE A 148 -13.60 -4.16 1.12
N CYS A 149 -12.71 -3.77 0.21
CA CYS A 149 -12.64 -2.38 -0.26
C CYS A 149 -13.82 -2.02 -1.18
N ASP A 150 -14.45 -0.87 -0.93
CA ASP A 150 -15.54 -0.34 -1.76
C ASP A 150 -15.10 -0.08 -3.20
N TYR A 151 -13.84 0.30 -3.37
CA TYR A 151 -13.18 0.38 -4.66
C TYR A 151 -11.69 0.06 -4.52
N TRP A 152 -11.14 -0.65 -5.50
CA TRP A 152 -9.71 -0.92 -5.59
C TRP A 152 -9.26 -0.81 -7.06
N MET A 153 -8.01 -0.41 -7.24
CA MET A 153 -7.33 -0.45 -8.53
C MET A 153 -5.91 -1.01 -8.37
N ILE A 154 -5.44 -1.70 -9.41
CA ILE A 154 -4.08 -2.23 -9.52
C ILE A 154 -3.40 -1.48 -10.67
N LEU A 155 -2.27 -0.85 -10.38
CA LEU A 155 -1.44 -0.12 -11.33
C LEU A 155 -0.12 -0.86 -11.51
N ASP A 156 0.26 -1.14 -12.76
CA ASP A 156 1.63 -1.51 -13.09
C ASP A 156 2.48 -0.25 -13.15
N ASN A 157 3.42 -0.14 -12.22
CA ASN A 157 4.36 0.97 -12.14
C ASN A 157 5.80 0.55 -12.49
N SER A 158 5.95 -0.54 -13.25
CA SER A 158 7.26 -1.00 -13.74
C SER A 158 7.88 -0.01 -14.71
N ASN A 159 7.05 0.68 -15.49
CA ASN A 159 7.43 1.73 -16.42
C ASN A 159 6.63 3.01 -16.13
N THR A 160 7.12 4.15 -16.64
CA THR A 160 6.43 5.44 -16.55
C THR A 160 5.86 5.80 -17.92
N PRO A 161 4.59 6.25 -18.04
CA PRO A 161 3.60 6.37 -16.96
C PRO A 161 3.06 5.01 -16.49
N SER A 162 2.52 4.96 -15.27
CA SER A 162 1.88 3.77 -14.73
C SER A 162 0.66 3.37 -15.57
N LYS A 163 0.39 2.06 -15.68
CA LYS A 163 -0.71 1.52 -16.47
C LYS A 163 -1.76 0.86 -15.57
N LEU A 164 -3.05 1.10 -15.85
CA LEU A 164 -4.13 0.42 -15.16
C LEU A 164 -4.22 -1.04 -15.59
N VAL A 165 -4.10 -1.95 -14.62
CA VAL A 165 -4.14 -3.40 -14.85
C VAL A 165 -5.55 -3.93 -14.62
N ALA A 166 -6.14 -3.61 -13.47
CA ALA A 166 -7.47 -4.05 -13.10
C ALA A 166 -8.08 -3.09 -12.07
N GLU A 167 -9.40 -3.08 -11.99
CA GLU A 167 -10.16 -2.36 -10.97
C GLU A 167 -11.45 -3.09 -10.62
N GLY A 168 -12.00 -2.80 -9.45
CA GLY A 168 -13.24 -3.39 -8.97
C GLY A 168 -13.57 -2.89 -7.57
N GLY A 169 -14.43 -3.62 -6.86
CA GLY A 169 -14.77 -3.28 -5.48
C GLY A 169 -16.06 -3.95 -5.04
N THR A 170 -16.47 -3.69 -3.81
CA THR A 170 -17.76 -4.15 -3.29
C THR A 170 -18.90 -3.62 -4.16
N ASN A 171 -19.66 -4.52 -4.78
CA ASN A 171 -20.71 -4.21 -5.77
C ASN A 171 -20.23 -3.59 -7.10
N ILE A 172 -18.93 -3.68 -7.40
CA ILE A 172 -18.36 -3.25 -8.68
C ILE A 172 -17.74 -4.46 -9.35
N VAL A 173 -18.26 -4.83 -10.54
CA VAL A 173 -17.71 -5.93 -11.35
C VAL A 173 -16.24 -5.66 -11.63
N THR A 174 -15.40 -6.67 -11.39
CA THR A 174 -13.97 -6.59 -11.68
C THR A 174 -13.77 -6.42 -13.19
N LYS A 175 -13.07 -5.35 -13.57
CA LYS A 175 -12.64 -5.08 -14.94
C LYS A 175 -11.14 -5.31 -15.03
N ILE A 176 -10.74 -6.17 -15.95
CA ILE A 176 -9.34 -6.47 -16.24
C ILE A 176 -8.99 -5.75 -17.54
N HIS A 177 -8.08 -4.79 -17.47
CA HIS A 177 -7.63 -3.96 -18.58
C HIS A 177 -6.37 -4.53 -19.24
N ASP A 178 -5.46 -5.13 -18.44
CA ASP A 178 -4.30 -5.87 -18.93
C ASP A 178 -4.32 -7.30 -18.37
N LYS A 179 -4.84 -8.24 -19.17
CA LYS A 179 -4.99 -9.65 -18.77
C LYS A 179 -3.64 -10.34 -18.58
N THR A 180 -2.63 -9.96 -19.36
CA THR A 180 -1.29 -10.56 -19.29
C THR A 180 -0.63 -10.23 -17.97
N VAL A 181 -0.63 -8.94 -17.61
CA VAL A 181 -0.07 -8.49 -16.34
C VAL A 181 -0.91 -9.00 -15.17
N TYR A 182 -2.24 -8.95 -15.26
CA TYR A 182 -3.11 -9.44 -14.18
C TYR A 182 -2.86 -10.92 -13.86
N ASN A 183 -2.72 -11.77 -14.87
CA ASN A 183 -2.39 -13.18 -14.68
C ASN A 183 -0.99 -13.38 -14.05
N LEU A 184 0.00 -12.57 -14.43
CA LEU A 184 1.33 -12.63 -13.82
C LEU A 184 1.29 -12.29 -12.32
N ILE A 185 0.47 -11.32 -11.92
CA ILE A 185 0.26 -10.97 -10.51
C ILE A 185 -0.43 -12.13 -9.77
N LEU A 186 -1.48 -12.71 -10.37
CA LEU A 186 -2.20 -13.86 -9.81
C LEU A 186 -1.30 -15.09 -9.64
N ASP A 187 -0.46 -15.41 -10.63
CA ASP A 187 0.43 -16.56 -10.55
C ASP A 187 1.52 -16.37 -9.49
N TYR A 188 1.95 -15.12 -9.24
CA TYR A 188 2.83 -14.81 -8.12
C TYR A 188 2.16 -15.12 -6.76
N GLU A 189 0.87 -14.82 -6.62
CA GLU A 189 0.09 -15.16 -5.42
C GLU A 189 0.01 -16.67 -5.20
N ARG A 190 -0.35 -17.43 -6.24
CA ARG A 190 -0.49 -18.90 -6.19
C ARG A 190 0.81 -19.64 -5.89
N THR A 191 1.90 -19.23 -6.53
CA THR A 191 3.21 -19.89 -6.36
C THR A 191 3.85 -19.62 -5.01
N ARG A 192 3.41 -18.58 -4.28
CA ARG A 192 3.89 -18.28 -2.94
C ARG A 192 3.37 -19.28 -1.90
N ASP A 193 2.10 -19.70 -1.99
CA ASP A 193 1.52 -20.67 -1.06
C ASP A 193 2.27 -22.02 -1.13
N GLN A 194 2.72 -22.43 -2.32
CA GLN A 194 3.52 -23.65 -2.51
C GLN A 194 4.96 -23.57 -1.96
N ARG A 195 5.51 -22.37 -1.76
CA ARG A 195 6.87 -22.17 -1.22
C ARG A 195 6.92 -22.07 0.31
N LEU A 196 5.77 -21.99 0.97
CA LEU A 196 5.67 -21.95 2.44
C LEU A 196 5.37 -23.33 3.05
N GLU A 197 5.06 -24.32 2.22
CA GLU A 197 4.84 -25.73 2.62
C GLU A 197 6.07 -26.63 2.42
N GLY A 198 7.21 -26.06 2.02
CA GLY A 198 8.48 -26.77 1.77
C GLY A 198 9.58 -26.44 2.77
#